data_AF-A0A938M7C6-F1
#
_entry.id   AF-A0A938M7C6-F1
#
_cell.length_a   1.000
_cell.length_b   1.000
_cell.length_c   1.000
_cell.angle_alpha   90.00
_cell.angle_beta   90.00
_cell.angle_gamma   90.00
#
_symmetry.space_group_name_H-M   'P 1'
#
loop_
_entity.id
_entity.type
_entity.pdbx_description
1 polymer ?
#
loop_
_entity_poly.entity_id
_entity_poly.type
_entity_poly.pdbx_seq_one_letter_code
_entity_poly.pdbx_strand_id
1 'polypeptide(L)'
;MPDETKIELRKVSDLIWEIPKTGGMRVPGRIFCSERLFESIKADKSPEQVANVAHLPGIVSYSLAMPDMHWGYGFPIGGVAATDIAEGGVVSPGGVGYDINCGIRLATTDLKLADVKDKIETM
;
A
#
# COMPACT_ATOMS: atom_id res chain seq x y z
N MET A 1 6.89 -14.58 23.45
CA MET A 1 5.97 -14.71 22.30
C MET A 1 6.76 -15.36 21.19
N PRO A 2 6.26 -16.43 20.55
CA PRO A 2 7.07 -17.20 19.62
C PRO A 2 7.27 -16.40 18.32
N ASP A 3 8.55 -16.12 18.06
CA ASP A 3 9.24 -15.72 16.83
C ASP A 3 8.63 -14.57 15.99
N GLU A 4 9.19 -13.36 16.14
CA GLU A 4 9.01 -12.26 15.19
C GLU A 4 9.54 -12.71 13.83
N THR A 5 8.63 -13.20 12.98
CA THR A 5 9.00 -13.69 11.65
C THR A 5 9.35 -12.48 10.80
N LYS A 6 10.63 -12.12 10.79
CA LYS A 6 11.14 -10.98 10.04
C LYS A 6 10.88 -11.22 8.56
N ILE A 7 9.97 -10.44 7.97
CA ILE A 7 9.63 -10.55 6.54
C ILE A 7 10.90 -10.30 5.71
N GLU A 8 11.24 -11.27 4.86
CA GLU A 8 12.35 -11.14 3.91
C GLU A 8 11.94 -10.20 2.77
N LEU A 9 12.76 -9.16 2.51
CA LEU A 9 12.58 -8.24 1.39
C LEU A 9 13.75 -8.38 0.42
N ARG A 10 13.45 -8.74 -0.83
CA ARG A 10 14.43 -8.87 -1.92
C ARG A 10 14.33 -7.68 -2.86
N LYS A 11 15.44 -7.01 -3.12
CA LYS A 11 15.48 -5.95 -4.14
C LYS A 11 15.31 -6.57 -5.52
N VAL A 12 14.31 -6.13 -6.28
CA VAL A 12 14.06 -6.55 -7.68
C VAL A 12 14.56 -5.48 -8.66
N SER A 13 14.38 -4.20 -8.31
CA SER A 13 14.94 -3.06 -9.04
C SER A 13 15.10 -1.86 -8.10
N ASP A 14 15.54 -0.71 -8.60
CA ASP A 14 15.82 0.49 -7.78
C ASP A 14 14.62 1.04 -7.01
N LEU A 15 13.40 0.73 -7.48
CA LEU A 15 12.16 1.19 -6.85
C LEU A 15 11.25 0.03 -6.44
N ILE A 16 11.71 -1.22 -6.55
CA ILE A 16 10.85 -2.40 -6.33
C ILE A 16 11.53 -3.39 -5.41
N TRP A 17 10.83 -3.72 -4.34
CA TRP A 17 11.17 -4.76 -3.39
C TRP A 17 10.09 -5.83 -3.41
N GLU A 18 10.48 -7.09 -3.28
CA GLU A 18 9.57 -8.23 -3.30
C GLU A 18 9.64 -8.99 -1.98
N ILE A 19 8.47 -9.33 -1.46
CA ILE A 19 8.31 -10.32 -0.40
C ILE A 19 8.12 -11.66 -1.12
N PRO A 20 9.10 -12.58 -1.06
CA PRO A 20 8.96 -13.88 -1.68
C PRO A 20 7.72 -14.61 -1.16
N LYS A 21 7.06 -15.34 -2.05
CA LYS A 21 5.94 -16.21 -1.67
C LYS A 21 6.43 -17.26 -0.66
N THR A 22 5.89 -17.25 0.55
CA THR A 22 6.22 -18.18 1.63
C THR A 22 4.95 -18.69 2.30
N GLY A 23 5.02 -19.88 2.92
CA GLY A 23 3.89 -20.46 3.64
C GLY A 23 2.62 -20.61 2.78
N GLY A 24 1.49 -20.09 3.28
CA GLY A 24 0.19 -20.15 2.62
C GLY A 24 -0.09 -19.01 1.64
N MET A 25 0.88 -18.12 1.38
CA MET A 25 0.72 -17.06 0.40
C MET A 25 0.35 -17.69 -0.95
N ARG A 26 -0.53 -17.06 -1.71
CA ARG A 26 -0.95 -17.50 -3.05
C ARG A 26 -0.12 -16.83 -4.14
N VAL A 27 0.25 -15.57 -3.91
CA VAL A 27 1.11 -14.73 -4.74
C VAL A 27 2.25 -14.12 -3.89
N PRO A 28 3.35 -13.62 -4.47
CA PRO A 28 4.32 -12.81 -3.74
C PRO A 28 3.77 -11.42 -3.38
N GLY A 29 4.43 -10.73 -2.44
CA GLY A 29 4.17 -9.32 -2.15
C GLY A 29 5.13 -8.41 -2.92
N ARG A 30 4.70 -7.21 -3.31
CA ARG A 30 5.55 -6.24 -4.02
C ARG A 30 5.37 -4.83 -3.48
N ILE A 31 6.47 -4.23 -3.07
CA ILE A 31 6.54 -2.92 -2.44
C ILE A 31 7.29 -1.99 -3.37
N PHE A 32 6.66 -0.86 -3.70
CA PHE A 32 7.31 0.22 -4.43
C PHE A 32 7.99 1.14 -3.46
N CYS A 33 9.33 1.19 -3.46
CA CYS A 33 10.08 1.99 -2.50
C CYS A 33 11.49 2.30 -3.00
N SER A 34 11.88 3.58 -2.95
CA SER A 34 13.27 3.99 -3.14
C SER A 34 14.14 3.54 -1.97
N GLU A 35 15.46 3.41 -2.17
CA GLU A 35 16.40 3.08 -1.08
C GLU A 35 16.32 4.08 0.10
N ARG A 36 16.08 5.37 -0.18
CA ARG A 36 15.94 6.40 0.86
C ARG A 36 14.78 6.13 1.83
N LEU A 37 13.71 5.51 1.34
CA LEU A 37 12.51 5.20 2.12
C LEU A 37 12.55 3.76 2.68
N PHE A 38 13.56 2.98 2.32
CA PHE A 38 13.60 1.55 2.66
C PHE A 38 13.73 1.31 4.17
N GLU A 39 14.55 2.10 4.87
CA GLU A 39 14.73 1.96 6.31
C GLU A 39 13.44 2.26 7.09
N SER A 40 12.60 3.20 6.63
CA SER A 40 11.29 3.44 7.26
C SER A 40 10.34 2.27 7.06
N ILE A 41 10.32 1.66 5.87
CA ILE A 41 9.48 0.48 5.61
C ILE A 41 9.91 -0.71 6.46
N LYS A 42 11.22 -0.90 6.64
CA LYS A 42 11.79 -1.99 7.43
C LYS A 42 11.52 -1.84 8.93
N ALA A 43 11.34 -0.61 9.42
CA ALA A 43 10.98 -0.32 10.80
C ALA A 43 9.47 -0.42 11.06
N ASP A 44 8.64 -0.36 10.02
CA ASP A 44 7.19 -0.53 10.09
C ASP A 44 6.80 -2.02 10.00
N LYS A 45 5.61 -2.38 10.48
CA LYS A 45 5.06 -3.75 10.42
C LYS A 45 4.18 -3.99 9.19
N SER A 46 3.88 -2.96 8.41
CA SER A 46 3.05 -3.02 7.21
C SER A 46 3.53 -4.02 6.13
N PRO A 47 4.83 -4.37 5.99
CA PRO A 47 5.23 -5.50 5.14
C PRO A 47 4.59 -6.83 5.54
N GLU A 48 4.30 -7.05 6.83
CA GLU A 48 3.57 -8.23 7.30
C GLU A 48 2.14 -8.22 6.77
N GLN A 49 1.49 -7.06 6.72
CA GLN A 49 0.14 -6.92 6.18
C GLN A 49 0.13 -7.17 4.67
N VAL A 50 1.17 -6.75 3.93
CA VAL A 50 1.33 -7.11 2.51
C VAL A 50 1.39 -8.63 2.34
N ALA A 51 2.20 -9.32 3.17
CA ALA A 51 2.29 -10.77 3.15
C ALA A 51 0.95 -11.44 3.52
N ASN A 52 0.21 -10.93 4.50
CA ASN A 52 -1.10 -11.45 4.90
C ASN A 52 -2.12 -11.32 3.76
N VAL A 53 -2.20 -10.16 3.11
CA VAL A 53 -3.08 -9.94 1.94
C VAL A 53 -2.77 -10.92 0.81
N ALA A 54 -1.51 -11.32 0.65
CA ALA A 54 -1.11 -12.29 -0.35
C ALA A 54 -1.70 -13.71 -0.17
N HIS A 55 -2.36 -14.00 0.95
CA HIS A 55 -3.06 -15.26 1.22
C HIS A 55 -4.50 -15.30 0.72
N LEU A 56 -5.08 -14.17 0.32
CA LEU A 56 -6.50 -14.05 0.01
C LEU A 56 -6.91 -14.91 -1.20
N PRO A 57 -8.02 -15.67 -1.12
CA PRO A 57 -8.54 -16.42 -2.27
C PRO A 57 -8.77 -15.53 -3.49
N GLY A 58 -8.44 -16.06 -4.67
CA GLY A 58 -8.53 -15.37 -5.95
C GLY A 58 -7.57 -14.19 -6.14
N ILE A 59 -6.63 -13.90 -5.23
CA ILE A 59 -5.70 -12.78 -5.41
C ILE A 59 -4.83 -12.95 -6.68
N VAL A 60 -4.71 -11.88 -7.45
CA VAL A 60 -4.09 -11.87 -8.78
C VAL A 60 -2.70 -11.27 -8.72
N SER A 61 -1.72 -11.99 -9.29
CA SER A 61 -0.32 -11.58 -9.51
C SER A 61 0.52 -11.24 -8.26
N TYR A 62 0.12 -10.23 -7.47
CA TYR A 62 0.86 -9.72 -6.32
C TYR A 62 -0.07 -9.07 -5.28
N SER A 63 0.33 -9.10 -4.02
CA SER A 63 -0.13 -8.13 -3.01
C SER A 63 0.76 -6.89 -3.09
N LEU A 64 0.22 -5.73 -3.47
CA LEU A 64 1.00 -4.52 -3.73
C LEU A 64 0.95 -3.55 -2.56
N ALA A 65 2.03 -2.79 -2.38
CA ALA A 65 2.05 -1.62 -1.51
C ALA A 65 2.82 -0.45 -2.13
N MET A 66 2.26 0.74 -1.98
CA MET A 66 2.77 2.00 -2.48
C MET A 66 3.90 2.56 -1.58
N PRO A 67 4.68 3.55 -2.04
CA PRO A 67 5.82 4.09 -1.27
C PRO A 67 5.46 4.78 0.05
N ASP A 68 4.19 5.15 0.22
CA ASP A 68 3.61 5.76 1.41
C ASP A 68 2.94 4.74 2.34
N MET A 69 3.19 3.45 2.13
CA MET A 69 2.59 2.39 2.93
C MET A 69 2.91 2.54 4.41
N HIS A 70 1.91 2.21 5.25
CA HIS A 70 2.05 2.17 6.69
C HIS A 70 0.97 1.27 7.30
N TRP A 71 1.11 0.99 8.59
CA TRP A 71 0.22 0.08 9.30
C TRP A 71 -1.25 0.48 9.19
N GLY A 72 -2.08 -0.44 8.67
CA GLY A 72 -3.53 -0.27 8.52
C GLY A 72 -4.34 -1.33 9.27
N TYR A 73 -5.61 -1.48 8.89
CA TYR A 73 -6.52 -2.46 9.48
C TYR A 73 -6.67 -3.69 8.57
N GLY A 74 -5.87 -4.71 8.82
CA GLY A 74 -5.81 -5.95 8.02
C GLY A 74 -4.97 -5.79 6.75
N PHE A 75 -5.30 -4.80 5.92
CA PHE A 75 -4.47 -4.35 4.81
C PHE A 75 -3.60 -3.16 5.26
N PRO A 76 -2.40 -2.97 4.67
CA PRO A 76 -1.66 -1.73 4.86
C PRO A 76 -2.40 -0.58 4.17
N ILE A 77 -2.33 0.62 4.75
CA ILE A 77 -2.69 1.83 4.01
C ILE A 77 -1.67 1.98 2.87
N GLY A 78 -2.13 2.43 1.69
CA GLY A 78 -1.33 2.39 0.47
C GLY A 78 -1.24 0.99 -0.16
N GLY A 79 -1.99 0.00 0.34
CA GLY A 79 -2.08 -1.33 -0.25
C GLY A 79 -2.98 -1.40 -1.48
N VAL A 80 -2.66 -2.28 -2.43
CA VAL A 80 -3.51 -2.61 -3.58
C VAL A 80 -3.55 -4.14 -3.76
N ALA A 81 -4.75 -4.69 -3.89
CA ALA A 81 -4.93 -6.09 -4.24
C ALA A 81 -6.12 -6.25 -5.20
N ALA A 82 -5.90 -6.98 -6.29
CA ALA A 82 -6.96 -7.42 -7.17
C ALA A 82 -7.32 -8.87 -6.85
N THR A 83 -8.61 -9.19 -6.78
CA THR A 83 -9.12 -10.56 -6.59
C THR A 83 -10.06 -10.93 -7.74
N ASP A 84 -9.87 -12.13 -8.31
CA ASP A 84 -10.67 -12.64 -9.41
C ASP A 84 -11.87 -13.43 -8.89
N ILE A 85 -13.08 -12.96 -9.21
CA ILE A 85 -14.35 -13.58 -8.80
C ILE A 85 -14.47 -15.01 -9.35
N ALA A 86 -13.98 -15.30 -10.56
CA ALA A 86 -14.04 -16.63 -11.17
C ALA A 86 -13.19 -17.65 -10.40
N GLU A 87 -12.14 -17.17 -9.72
CA GLU A 87 -11.20 -17.98 -8.92
C GLU A 87 -11.51 -17.89 -7.40
N GLY A 88 -12.76 -17.56 -7.05
CA GLY A 88 -13.21 -17.46 -5.66
C GLY A 88 -12.72 -16.20 -4.95
N GLY A 89 -12.50 -15.12 -5.69
CA GLY A 89 -12.07 -13.82 -5.22
C GLY A 89 -12.96 -13.25 -4.12
N VAL A 90 -12.31 -12.72 -3.08
CA VAL A 90 -12.99 -12.17 -1.91
C VAL A 90 -13.02 -10.64 -1.92
N VAL A 91 -13.99 -10.08 -1.20
CA VAL A 91 -14.04 -8.67 -0.83
C VAL A 91 -13.75 -8.54 0.66
N SER A 92 -12.79 -7.69 1.02
CA SER A 92 -12.46 -7.38 2.42
C SER A 92 -12.71 -5.90 2.68
N PRO A 93 -13.62 -5.52 3.60
CA PRO A 93 -13.83 -4.12 3.97
C PRO A 93 -12.54 -3.43 4.47
N GLY A 94 -11.67 -4.18 5.17
CA GLY A 94 -10.36 -3.68 5.60
C GLY A 94 -9.42 -3.33 4.45
N GLY A 95 -9.63 -3.89 3.25
CA GLY A 95 -8.91 -3.52 2.03
C GLY A 95 -9.44 -2.26 1.33
N VAL A 96 -10.61 -1.74 1.75
CA VAL A 96 -11.16 -0.47 1.27
C VAL A 96 -10.83 0.66 2.25
N GLY A 97 -10.99 0.38 3.55
CA GLY A 97 -10.83 1.36 4.62
C GLY A 97 -12.15 1.82 5.21
N TYR A 98 -12.07 2.46 6.38
CA TYR A 98 -13.24 2.92 7.14
C TYR A 98 -13.94 4.11 6.47
N ASP A 99 -13.16 5.09 5.99
CA ASP A 99 -13.67 6.27 5.30
C ASP A 99 -13.78 5.99 3.79
N ILE A 100 -14.89 5.35 3.42
CA ILE A 100 -15.12 4.90 2.05
C ILE A 100 -15.19 6.12 1.12
N ASN A 101 -14.40 6.07 0.05
CA ASN A 101 -14.28 7.14 -0.93
C ASN A 101 -13.68 8.44 -0.36
N CYS A 102 -12.87 8.34 0.70
CA CYS A 102 -11.91 9.39 1.03
C CYS A 102 -11.08 9.70 -0.21
N GLY A 103 -11.03 10.97 -0.62
CA GLY A 103 -10.49 11.36 -1.91
C GLY A 103 -10.35 12.85 -2.07
N ILE A 104 -9.79 13.24 -3.21
CA ILE A 104 -9.43 14.62 -3.51
C ILE A 104 -10.21 15.08 -4.74
N ARG A 105 -10.74 16.30 -4.70
CA ARG A 105 -11.25 17.01 -5.87
C ARG A 105 -10.36 18.20 -6.15
N LEU A 106 -9.93 18.34 -7.40
CA LEU A 106 -9.20 19.51 -7.88
C LEU A 106 -10.13 20.36 -8.76
N ALA A 107 -10.19 21.66 -8.49
CA ALA A 107 -10.86 22.65 -9.33
C ALA A 107 -9.83 23.66 -9.83
N THR A 108 -9.93 24.03 -11.11
CA THR A 108 -9.03 24.99 -11.75
C THR A 108 -9.74 26.32 -12.00
N THR A 109 -8.95 27.38 -12.11
CA THR A 109 -9.40 28.73 -12.49
C THR A 109 -8.36 29.34 -13.42
N ASP A 110 -8.71 30.44 -14.10
CA ASP A 110 -7.75 31.20 -14.89
C ASP A 110 -6.87 32.14 -14.06
N LEU A 111 -7.09 32.21 -12.73
CA LEU A 111 -6.32 33.06 -11.84
C LEU A 111 -4.89 32.54 -11.69
N LYS A 112 -3.93 33.46 -11.67
CA LYS A 112 -2.52 33.21 -11.39
C LYS A 112 -2.22 33.51 -9.93
N LEU A 113 -1.04 33.07 -9.47
CA LEU A 113 -0.57 33.36 -8.11
C LEU A 113 -0.63 34.85 -7.78
N ALA A 114 -0.30 35.72 -8.73
CA ALA A 114 -0.34 37.18 -8.55
C ALA A 114 -1.76 37.74 -8.28
N ASP A 115 -2.81 37.07 -8.77
CA ASP A 115 -4.19 37.51 -8.58
C ASP A 115 -4.74 37.19 -7.18
N VAL A 116 -4.09 36.25 -6.48
CA VAL A 116 -4.59 35.65 -5.22
C VAL A 116 -3.64 35.81 -4.04
N LYS A 117 -2.32 35.87 -4.22
CA LYS A 117 -1.34 35.80 -3.12
C LYS A 117 -1.59 36.83 -2.01
N ASP A 118 -1.98 38.06 -2.39
CA ASP A 118 -2.19 39.18 -1.46
C ASP A 118 -3.62 39.19 -0.88
N LYS A 119 -4.46 38.24 -1.31
CA LYS A 119 -5.84 38.03 -0.85
C LYS A 119 -5.98 36.78 0.01
N ILE A 120 -4.90 36.02 0.22
CA ILE A 120 -4.89 34.86 1.12
C ILE A 120 -4.76 35.40 2.54
N GLU A 121 -5.77 35.17 3.38
CA GLU A 121 -5.64 35.40 4.82
C GLU A 121 -4.66 34.37 5.40
N THR A 122 -3.60 34.85 6.04
CA THR A 122 -2.70 34.00 6.82
C THR A 122 -3.30 33.79 8.20
N MET A 123 -3.62 32.53 8.54
CA MET A 123 -3.97 32.11 9.90
C MET A 123 -2.74 31.99 10.79
#